data_AF-A0A7S3B9B6-F1
#
_entry.id   AF-A0A7S3B9B6-F1
#
_cell.length_a   1.000
_cell.length_b   1.000
_cell.length_c   1.000
_cell.angle_alpha   90.00
_cell.angle_beta   90.00
_cell.angle_gamma   90.00
#
_symmetry.space_group_name_H-M   'P 1'
#
loop_
_entity.id
_entity.type
_entity.pdbx_description
1 polymer ?
#
loop_
_entity_poly.entity_id
_entity_poly.type
_entity_poly.pdbx_seq_one_letter_code
_entity_poly.pdbx_strand_id
1 'polypeptide(L)'
;QYSSSHLERRWLNGPSSGNICKIAVLQRESAQQWLNYAARSANTVSTQDPRQSAAGIAGRSELTFRTLLPVEPTAEERPMLSKFHYRRSSGWFTSNKRTEEWIEPISGVGRHPLAKVCEHNPNHKIGSGNLYDAEGLFNISYLVIANNCDANGVEQARCSPRSRNLFFDLGCSIFDDGNPLDLASGSGFGPSLPIFTKLYEQRCIDFDAIYAWEAKALDGPTWWSTLPLKMRSKMHFINRPVSELPNPDGSGLTQKWAGNVDSFLALLNETARPSDFVAIKVDIEGQAGGPELPIVRAIAEQPELNRLVDEIFFEYHYYFDGIDFGWGANKKAMKEGNNVDAALALMHKLRLAGIRSHFWI
;
A
#
# COMPACT_ATOMS: atom_id res chain seq x y z
N GLN A 1 -4.36 -3.69 17.44
CA GLN A 1 -3.17 -4.48 17.83
C GLN A 1 -2.77 -5.34 16.66
N TYR A 2 -1.48 -5.43 16.35
CA TYR A 2 -0.97 -6.25 15.25
C TYR A 2 -0.42 -7.60 15.75
N SER A 3 -0.61 -8.64 14.95
CA SER A 3 -0.05 -9.98 15.15
C SER A 3 0.60 -10.45 13.85
N SER A 4 1.92 -10.64 13.88
CA SER A 4 2.67 -11.19 12.75
C SER A 4 2.32 -12.66 12.51
N SER A 5 2.42 -13.10 11.26
CA SER A 5 2.30 -14.51 10.90
C SER A 5 3.51 -15.31 11.37
N HIS A 6 3.40 -16.65 11.32
CA HIS A 6 4.56 -17.50 11.59
C HIS A 6 5.67 -17.29 10.57
N LEU A 7 5.28 -17.08 9.31
CA LEU A 7 6.20 -16.83 8.22
C LEU A 7 6.93 -15.49 8.41
N GLU A 8 6.20 -14.44 8.76
CA GLU A 8 6.78 -13.11 8.99
C GLU A 8 7.79 -13.13 10.15
N ARG A 9 7.48 -13.81 11.26
CA ARG A 9 8.42 -13.95 12.38
C ARG A 9 9.74 -14.61 11.97
N ARG A 10 9.75 -15.52 11.00
CA ARG A 10 11.00 -16.16 10.54
C ARG A 10 11.94 -15.13 9.91
N TRP A 11 11.39 -14.15 9.21
CA TRP A 11 12.16 -13.08 8.57
C TRP A 11 12.63 -12.03 9.58
N LEU A 12 11.83 -11.77 10.61
CA LEU A 12 12.14 -10.77 11.65
C LEU A 12 13.08 -11.27 12.75
N ASN A 13 13.15 -12.58 13.01
CA ASN A 13 13.92 -13.14 14.12
C ASN A 13 15.40 -13.44 13.81
N GLY A 14 15.91 -13.00 12.66
CA GLY A 14 17.30 -13.20 12.25
C GLY A 14 17.74 -12.20 11.19
N PRO A 15 19.05 -12.14 10.89
CA PRO A 15 19.55 -11.27 9.83
C PRO A 15 19.04 -11.74 8.47
N SER A 16 18.31 -10.88 7.78
CA SER A 16 17.90 -11.04 6.40
C SER A 16 19.03 -10.65 5.44
N SER A 17 19.87 -9.69 5.82
CA SER A 17 21.13 -9.44 5.11
C SER A 17 22.03 -10.68 5.16
N GLY A 18 22.55 -11.08 4.01
CA GLY A 18 23.30 -12.31 3.77
C GLY A 18 22.43 -13.56 3.58
N ASN A 19 21.10 -13.47 3.74
CA ASN A 19 20.19 -14.61 3.74
C ASN A 19 18.98 -14.43 2.82
N ILE A 20 18.90 -13.34 2.05
CA ILE A 20 17.69 -12.97 1.30
C ILE A 20 17.27 -14.04 0.30
N CYS A 21 18.23 -14.73 -0.33
CA CYS A 21 17.93 -15.79 -1.27
C CYS A 21 17.37 -17.04 -0.61
N LYS A 22 17.89 -17.39 0.56
CA LYS A 22 17.32 -18.47 1.37
C LYS A 22 15.90 -18.11 1.82
N ILE A 23 15.69 -16.87 2.22
CA ILE A 23 14.38 -16.33 2.60
C ILE A 23 13.40 -16.38 1.42
N ALA A 24 13.83 -15.98 0.22
CA ALA A 24 13.03 -15.99 -1.00
C ALA A 24 12.55 -17.40 -1.36
N VAL A 25 13.42 -18.41 -1.26
CA VAL A 25 13.06 -19.82 -1.51
C VAL A 25 12.01 -20.29 -0.51
N LEU A 26 12.25 -20.07 0.80
CA LEU A 26 11.30 -20.44 1.86
C LEU A 26 9.96 -19.71 1.72
N GLN A 27 9.99 -18.45 1.29
CA GLN A 27 8.79 -17.66 1.04
C GLN A 27 7.95 -18.28 -0.06
N ARG A 28 8.54 -18.69 -1.20
CA ARG A 28 7.81 -19.33 -2.31
C ARG A 28 7.10 -20.61 -1.90
N GLU A 29 7.75 -21.46 -1.11
CA GLU A 29 7.17 -22.73 -0.62
C GLU A 29 5.86 -22.52 0.14
N SER A 30 5.72 -21.37 0.80
CA SER A 30 4.57 -21.01 1.64
C SER A 30 3.67 -19.92 1.03
N ALA A 31 4.03 -19.40 -0.15
CA ALA A 31 3.39 -18.25 -0.76
C ALA A 31 1.98 -18.58 -1.28
N GLN A 32 1.78 -19.81 -1.75
CA GLN A 32 0.56 -20.17 -2.48
C GLN A 32 -0.70 -19.95 -1.63
N GLN A 33 -0.66 -20.29 -0.34
CA GLN A 33 -1.81 -20.14 0.54
C GLN A 33 -2.16 -18.66 0.74
N TRP A 34 -1.14 -17.83 0.92
CA TRP A 34 -1.35 -16.39 1.00
C TRP A 34 -1.85 -15.81 -0.34
N LEU A 35 -1.28 -16.20 -1.47
CA LEU A 35 -1.75 -15.74 -2.79
C LEU A 35 -3.20 -16.16 -3.08
N ASN A 36 -3.59 -17.37 -2.67
CA ASN A 36 -4.98 -17.82 -2.75
C ASN A 36 -5.90 -16.90 -1.95
N TYR A 37 -5.50 -16.54 -0.72
CA TYR A 37 -6.26 -15.59 0.09
C TYR A 37 -6.36 -14.22 -0.57
N ALA A 38 -5.25 -13.68 -1.06
CA ALA A 38 -5.21 -12.37 -1.73
C ALA A 38 -6.16 -12.35 -2.94
N ALA A 39 -6.10 -13.37 -3.80
CA ALA A 39 -7.00 -13.50 -4.96
C ALA A 39 -8.49 -13.60 -4.55
N ARG A 40 -8.82 -14.39 -3.51
CA ARG A 40 -10.21 -14.46 -3.01
C ARG A 40 -10.66 -13.12 -2.42
N SER A 41 -9.79 -12.44 -1.68
CA SER A 41 -10.08 -11.14 -1.08
C SER A 41 -10.34 -10.06 -2.14
N ALA A 42 -9.60 -10.09 -3.26
CA ALA A 42 -9.75 -9.15 -4.37
C ALA A 42 -11.06 -9.38 -5.17
N ASN A 43 -11.51 -10.63 -5.29
CA ASN A 43 -12.66 -11.01 -6.11
C ASN A 43 -14.03 -10.79 -5.44
N THR A 44 -14.09 -10.19 -4.24
CA THR A 44 -15.34 -10.08 -3.49
C THR A 44 -16.40 -9.21 -4.15
N VAL A 45 -16.06 -8.28 -5.06
CA VAL A 45 -17.01 -7.27 -5.57
C VAL A 45 -17.40 -7.44 -7.04
N SER A 46 -16.83 -8.41 -7.76
CA SER A 46 -16.72 -8.29 -9.22
C SER A 46 -17.90 -8.75 -10.10
N THR A 47 -19.14 -9.01 -9.66
CA THR A 47 -20.11 -9.64 -10.60
C THR A 47 -21.51 -9.08 -10.77
N GLN A 48 -21.94 -8.01 -10.08
CA GLN A 48 -23.25 -7.44 -10.41
C GLN A 48 -23.25 -5.92 -10.33
N ASP A 49 -22.96 -5.26 -11.46
CA ASP A 49 -23.51 -3.93 -11.72
C ASP A 49 -25.03 -4.11 -11.94
N PRO A 50 -25.91 -3.68 -11.01
CA PRO A 50 -27.35 -3.83 -11.16
C PRO A 50 -27.89 -3.03 -12.36
N ARG A 51 -27.11 -2.08 -12.89
CA ARG A 51 -27.52 -1.24 -14.02
C ARG A 51 -27.42 -1.96 -15.36
N GLN A 52 -26.58 -2.99 -15.49
CA GLN A 52 -26.55 -3.81 -16.71
C GLN A 52 -27.65 -4.87 -16.76
N SER A 53 -28.28 -5.23 -15.64
CA SER A 53 -29.41 -6.17 -15.60
C SER A 53 -30.79 -5.52 -15.71
N ALA A 54 -30.90 -4.19 -15.78
CA ALA A 54 -32.19 -3.49 -15.83
C ALA A 54 -32.79 -3.40 -17.25
N ALA A 55 -32.03 -3.73 -18.30
CA ALA A 55 -32.51 -3.75 -19.67
C ALA A 55 -33.04 -5.15 -20.05
N GLY A 56 -34.21 -5.50 -19.51
CA GLY A 56 -35.02 -6.60 -20.01
C GLY A 56 -34.92 -7.88 -19.19
N ILE A 57 -35.80 -8.01 -18.19
CA ILE A 57 -36.64 -9.19 -17.94
C ILE A 57 -37.66 -8.74 -16.88
N ALA A 58 -38.92 -8.58 -17.31
CA ALA A 58 -40.05 -8.45 -16.41
C ALA A 58 -40.31 -9.83 -15.77
N GLY A 59 -39.51 -10.19 -14.79
CA GLY A 59 -39.64 -11.42 -14.03
C GLY A 59 -39.01 -11.19 -12.66
N ARG A 60 -39.84 -11.24 -11.61
CA ARG A 60 -39.40 -11.18 -10.20
C ARG A 60 -38.47 -12.36 -9.90
N SER A 61 -37.19 -12.19 -10.18
CA SER A 61 -36.12 -12.98 -9.59
C SER A 61 -35.75 -12.27 -8.30
N GLU A 62 -35.89 -12.94 -7.16
CA GLU A 62 -35.27 -12.54 -5.90
C GLU A 62 -33.76 -12.39 -6.15
N LEU A 63 -33.32 -11.16 -6.39
CA LEU A 63 -31.92 -10.78 -6.25
C LEU A 63 -31.58 -10.97 -4.78
N THR A 64 -31.17 -12.19 -4.42
CA THR A 64 -30.48 -12.46 -3.17
C THR A 64 -29.23 -11.60 -3.19
N PHE A 65 -29.29 -10.46 -2.50
CA PHE A 65 -28.11 -9.69 -2.12
C PHE A 65 -27.23 -10.64 -1.31
N ARG A 66 -26.29 -11.31 -1.99
CA ARG A 66 -25.22 -12.02 -1.31
C ARG A 66 -24.49 -10.96 -0.53
N THR A 67 -24.61 -11.04 0.78
CA THR A 67 -23.93 -10.16 1.72
C THR A 67 -22.44 -10.28 1.38
N LEU A 68 -21.86 -9.17 0.90
CA LEU A 68 -20.43 -9.02 0.72
C LEU A 68 -19.85 -9.04 2.14
N LEU A 69 -19.50 -10.24 2.61
CA LEU A 69 -18.80 -10.43 3.87
C LEU A 69 -17.30 -10.46 3.59
N PRO A 70 -16.46 -10.05 4.55
CA PRO A 70 -15.03 -10.11 4.35
C PRO A 70 -14.64 -11.57 4.23
N VAL A 71 -13.74 -11.87 3.30
CA VAL A 71 -13.29 -13.25 3.10
C VAL A 71 -12.52 -13.70 4.32
N GLU A 72 -13.03 -14.71 5.00
CA GLU A 72 -12.30 -15.40 6.06
C GLU A 72 -11.25 -16.34 5.45
N PRO A 73 -10.01 -16.34 5.96
CA PRO A 73 -9.00 -17.28 5.51
C PRO A 73 -9.33 -18.70 5.97
N THR A 74 -8.98 -19.68 5.13
CA THR A 74 -9.10 -21.10 5.47
C THR A 74 -8.12 -21.50 6.58
N ALA A 75 -8.27 -22.70 7.14
CA ALA A 75 -7.37 -23.20 8.17
C ALA A 75 -5.90 -23.26 7.70
N GLU A 76 -5.68 -23.52 6.42
CA GLU A 76 -4.37 -23.61 5.77
C GLU A 76 -3.76 -22.23 5.48
N GLU A 77 -4.59 -21.21 5.22
CA GLU A 77 -4.15 -19.84 4.91
C GLU A 77 -3.77 -19.05 6.17
N ARG A 78 -4.51 -19.23 7.27
CA ARG A 78 -4.31 -18.47 8.53
C ARG A 78 -2.88 -18.43 9.05
N PRO A 79 -2.08 -19.52 9.03
CA PRO A 79 -0.71 -19.48 9.54
C PRO A 79 0.24 -18.62 8.69
N MET A 80 -0.12 -18.36 7.43
CA MET A 80 0.69 -17.60 6.47
C MET A 80 0.41 -16.10 6.52
N LEU A 81 -0.80 -15.72 6.94
CA LEU A 81 -1.25 -14.34 6.99
C LEU A 81 -0.95 -13.68 8.33
N SER A 82 -0.62 -12.40 8.27
CA SER A 82 -0.56 -11.54 9.44
C SER A 82 -1.97 -10.95 9.68
N LYS A 83 -2.21 -10.38 10.85
CA LYS A 83 -3.51 -9.78 11.15
C LYS A 83 -3.48 -8.60 12.08
N PHE A 84 -4.48 -7.75 11.92
CA PHE A 84 -4.81 -6.68 12.84
C PHE A 84 -6.06 -7.05 13.62
N HIS A 85 -6.01 -6.80 14.93
CA HIS A 85 -7.12 -6.92 15.85
C HIS A 85 -7.65 -5.54 16.19
N TYR A 86 -8.94 -5.35 15.98
CA TYR A 86 -9.64 -4.12 16.30
C TYR A 86 -10.72 -4.37 17.35
N ARG A 87 -11.00 -3.33 18.12
CA ARG A 87 -12.19 -3.26 18.95
C ARG A 87 -13.15 -2.32 18.25
N ARG A 88 -14.26 -2.87 17.74
CA ARG A 88 -15.36 -2.05 17.27
C ARG A 88 -16.26 -1.73 18.46
N SER A 89 -16.51 -0.44 18.70
CA SER A 89 -17.66 -0.04 19.53
C SER A 89 -18.89 -0.04 18.62
N SER A 90 -19.67 -1.12 18.63
CA SER A 90 -20.97 -1.14 17.96
C SER A 90 -22.00 -0.41 18.83
N GLY A 91 -22.39 0.80 18.46
CA GLY A 91 -23.58 1.50 18.96
C GLY A 91 -23.84 1.51 20.48
N TRP A 92 -25.09 1.84 20.83
CA TRP A 92 -25.57 2.01 22.21
C TRP A 92 -25.58 0.71 23.04
N PHE A 93 -25.42 -0.45 22.39
CA PHE A 93 -25.32 -1.75 23.04
C PHE A 93 -23.87 -2.25 22.93
N THR A 94 -23.14 -2.18 24.05
CA THR A 94 -21.70 -2.46 24.20
C THR A 94 -21.30 -3.92 23.93
N SER A 95 -21.61 -4.45 22.74
CA SER A 95 -21.02 -5.68 22.27
C SER A 95 -19.59 -5.36 21.87
N ASN A 96 -18.63 -5.73 22.72
CA ASN A 96 -17.19 -5.60 22.45
C ASN A 96 -16.77 -6.66 21.41
N LYS A 97 -17.36 -6.62 20.21
CA LYS A 97 -17.00 -7.56 19.15
C LYS A 97 -15.60 -7.21 18.66
N ARG A 98 -14.66 -8.12 18.93
CA ARG A 98 -13.33 -8.05 18.32
C ARG A 98 -13.47 -8.41 16.85
N THR A 99 -12.99 -7.56 15.97
CA THR A 99 -12.86 -7.88 14.55
C THR A 99 -11.40 -8.10 14.22
N GLU A 100 -11.15 -9.05 13.34
CA GLU A 100 -9.84 -9.32 12.77
C GLU A 100 -9.87 -8.89 11.31
N GLU A 101 -8.84 -8.17 10.86
CA GLU A 101 -8.58 -8.00 9.42
C GLU A 101 -7.25 -8.65 9.11
N TRP A 102 -7.23 -9.45 8.05
CA TRP A 102 -6.05 -10.12 7.59
C TRP A 102 -5.26 -9.21 6.65
N ILE A 103 -3.95 -9.45 6.60
CA ILE A 103 -3.01 -8.77 5.72
C ILE A 103 -1.96 -9.79 5.29
N GLU A 104 -1.33 -9.57 4.14
CA GLU A 104 -0.17 -10.35 3.78
C GLU A 104 0.96 -10.26 4.81
N PRO A 105 1.81 -11.28 4.96
CA PRO A 105 3.03 -11.14 5.75
C PRO A 105 3.99 -10.14 5.09
N ILE A 106 4.79 -9.42 5.87
CA ILE A 106 5.82 -8.50 5.32
C ILE A 106 6.81 -9.31 4.49
N SER A 107 6.70 -9.32 3.16
CA SER A 107 7.53 -10.21 2.34
C SER A 107 9.03 -10.00 2.60
N GLY A 108 9.75 -11.10 2.83
CA GLY A 108 11.18 -11.05 3.10
C GLY A 108 11.97 -10.38 1.98
N VAL A 109 11.52 -10.54 0.73
CA VAL A 109 12.10 -9.92 -0.48
C VAL A 109 11.52 -8.55 -0.84
N GLY A 110 10.58 -8.02 -0.05
CA GLY A 110 9.94 -6.72 -0.31
C GLY A 110 9.23 -6.56 -1.65
N ARG A 111 8.84 -7.68 -2.30
CA ARG A 111 8.08 -7.75 -3.56
C ARG A 111 7.14 -8.95 -3.56
N HIS A 112 6.49 -9.21 -4.70
CA HIS A 112 5.68 -10.40 -4.92
C HIS A 112 6.42 -11.67 -4.47
N PRO A 113 5.77 -12.60 -3.76
CA PRO A 113 6.46 -13.75 -3.19
C PRO A 113 7.01 -14.76 -4.19
N LEU A 114 6.52 -14.73 -5.43
CA LEU A 114 7.03 -15.55 -6.53
C LEU A 114 8.08 -14.83 -7.39
N ALA A 115 8.45 -13.59 -7.05
CA ALA A 115 9.46 -12.85 -7.80
C ALA A 115 10.81 -13.59 -7.82
N LYS A 116 11.47 -13.54 -8.98
CA LYS A 116 12.77 -14.18 -9.22
C LYS A 116 13.93 -13.28 -8.79
N VAL A 117 14.02 -13.01 -7.48
CA VAL A 117 15.06 -12.13 -6.90
C VAL A 117 16.44 -12.82 -6.82
N CYS A 118 16.47 -14.15 -6.76
CA CYS A 118 17.69 -14.93 -6.50
C CYS A 118 17.95 -16.11 -7.44
N GLU A 119 17.25 -16.20 -8.57
CA GLU A 119 17.47 -17.27 -9.57
C GLU A 119 18.67 -16.98 -10.48
N HIS A 120 19.75 -16.44 -9.91
CA HIS A 120 20.88 -16.03 -10.73
C HIS A 120 21.72 -17.23 -11.17
N ASN A 121 21.82 -17.36 -12.49
CA ASN A 121 22.85 -18.13 -13.19
C ASN A 121 24.23 -17.61 -12.74
N PRO A 122 25.14 -18.47 -12.25
CA PRO A 122 26.46 -18.06 -11.73
C PRO A 122 27.34 -17.32 -12.76
N ASN A 123 26.96 -17.30 -14.04
CA ASN A 123 27.68 -16.61 -15.12
C ASN A 123 27.13 -15.23 -15.50
N HIS A 124 26.01 -14.80 -14.91
CA HIS A 124 25.37 -13.54 -15.28
C HIS A 124 25.86 -12.44 -14.32
N LYS A 125 26.29 -11.30 -14.86
CA LYS A 125 26.82 -10.20 -14.05
C LYS A 125 25.66 -9.44 -13.43
N ILE A 126 25.70 -9.28 -12.11
CA ILE A 126 24.82 -8.38 -11.35
C ILE A 126 24.84 -7.00 -12.05
N GLY A 127 23.70 -6.58 -12.60
CA GLY A 127 23.54 -5.30 -13.32
C GLY A 127 23.27 -5.39 -14.83
N SER A 128 23.32 -6.56 -15.48
CA SER A 128 22.92 -6.69 -16.89
C SER A 128 21.42 -6.97 -17.04
N GLY A 129 20.58 -5.94 -16.86
CA GLY A 129 19.26 -5.68 -17.48
C GLY A 129 18.13 -6.73 -17.55
N ASN A 130 18.39 -8.03 -17.41
CA ASN A 130 17.46 -9.15 -17.64
C ASN A 130 17.36 -10.05 -16.39
N LEU A 131 17.66 -9.48 -15.23
CA LEU A 131 17.93 -10.22 -14.00
C LEU A 131 16.67 -10.57 -13.21
N TYR A 132 15.58 -9.89 -13.53
CA TYR A 132 14.35 -10.01 -12.80
C TYR A 132 13.23 -10.40 -13.74
N ASP A 133 12.42 -11.35 -13.30
CA ASP A 133 11.11 -11.57 -13.87
C ASP A 133 10.29 -10.30 -13.65
N ALA A 134 10.23 -9.45 -14.68
CA ALA A 134 9.49 -8.20 -14.65
C ALA A 134 8.01 -8.46 -14.30
N GLU A 135 7.47 -9.61 -14.70
CA GLU A 135 6.11 -9.98 -14.29
C GLU A 135 6.07 -10.16 -12.78
N GLY A 136 7.02 -10.87 -12.17
CA GLY A 136 7.08 -11.07 -10.73
C GLY A 136 7.33 -9.80 -9.90
N LEU A 137 8.25 -8.91 -10.32
CA LEU A 137 8.59 -7.72 -9.53
C LEU A 137 7.45 -6.72 -9.42
N PHE A 138 6.74 -6.51 -10.53
CA PHE A 138 5.69 -5.52 -10.64
C PHE A 138 4.31 -6.11 -10.37
N ASN A 139 4.20 -7.40 -10.04
CA ASN A 139 2.92 -8.03 -9.72
C ASN A 139 2.47 -7.66 -8.31
N ILE A 140 1.33 -6.98 -8.20
CA ILE A 140 0.69 -6.52 -6.97
C ILE A 140 -0.47 -7.42 -6.50
N SER A 141 -0.72 -8.56 -7.16
CA SER A 141 -1.80 -9.50 -6.78
C SER A 141 -1.66 -10.10 -5.38
N TYR A 142 -0.46 -10.00 -4.79
CA TYR A 142 -0.16 -10.44 -3.44
C TYR A 142 -0.71 -9.53 -2.35
N LEU A 143 -1.04 -8.27 -2.68
CA LEU A 143 -1.45 -7.27 -1.71
C LEU A 143 -2.86 -7.56 -1.17
N VAL A 144 -2.97 -7.56 0.16
CA VAL A 144 -4.24 -7.64 0.88
C VAL A 144 -4.50 -6.27 1.51
N ILE A 145 -5.16 -5.39 0.76
CA ILE A 145 -5.43 -4.01 1.20
C ILE A 145 -6.76 -3.89 1.96
N ALA A 146 -7.00 -2.75 2.61
CA ALA A 146 -8.22 -2.48 3.39
C ALA A 146 -9.49 -2.69 2.56
N ASN A 147 -10.53 -3.23 3.20
CA ASN A 147 -11.82 -3.51 2.57
C ASN A 147 -12.96 -3.00 3.46
N ASN A 148 -13.90 -2.27 2.85
CA ASN A 148 -15.04 -1.67 3.54
C ASN A 148 -16.40 -2.12 2.97
N CYS A 149 -16.44 -3.20 2.19
CA CYS A 149 -17.69 -3.66 1.57
C CYS A 149 -18.74 -4.14 2.57
N ASP A 150 -18.32 -4.53 3.77
CA ASP A 150 -19.22 -5.00 4.82
C ASP A 150 -20.00 -3.86 5.51
N ALA A 151 -19.55 -2.60 5.35
CA ALA A 151 -20.13 -1.44 6.03
C ALA A 151 -21.53 -1.06 5.51
N ASN A 152 -21.98 -1.67 4.42
CA ASN A 152 -23.29 -1.40 3.81
C ASN A 152 -24.46 -2.16 4.46
N GLY A 153 -24.20 -3.06 5.42
CA GLY A 153 -25.25 -3.88 6.05
C GLY A 153 -25.52 -3.62 7.53
N VAL A 154 -24.50 -3.28 8.32
CA VAL A 154 -24.62 -3.07 9.78
C VAL A 154 -23.52 -2.10 10.20
N GLU A 155 -23.89 -0.90 10.67
CA GLU A 155 -23.03 0.08 11.35
C GLU A 155 -21.55 0.12 10.90
N GLN A 156 -21.28 0.99 9.91
CA GLN A 156 -20.09 1.83 9.76
C GLN A 156 -19.23 1.98 11.05
N ALA A 157 -18.39 0.97 11.35
CA ALA A 157 -17.69 0.85 12.65
C ALA A 157 -16.15 0.92 12.53
N ARG A 158 -15.65 1.60 11.50
CA ARG A 158 -14.32 2.24 11.51
C ARG A 158 -14.39 3.55 10.75
N CYS A 159 -15.07 3.51 9.62
CA CYS A 159 -15.63 4.67 8.98
C CYS A 159 -16.90 5.06 9.73
N SER A 160 -16.81 5.93 10.75
CA SER A 160 -17.96 6.57 11.40
C SER A 160 -18.95 7.07 10.32
N PRO A 161 -20.26 7.24 10.58
CA PRO A 161 -21.23 7.67 9.56
C PRO A 161 -20.98 8.98 8.81
N ARG A 162 -19.80 9.62 8.98
CA ARG A 162 -19.20 10.65 8.10
C ARG A 162 -17.65 10.68 8.15
N SER A 163 -16.94 9.56 8.09
CA SER A 163 -15.47 9.59 7.89
C SER A 163 -15.13 9.81 6.42
N ARG A 164 -14.18 10.69 6.11
CA ARG A 164 -13.69 10.85 4.74
C ARG A 164 -12.70 9.74 4.41
N ASN A 165 -12.60 9.36 3.15
CA ASN A 165 -11.54 8.54 2.62
C ASN A 165 -10.54 9.44 1.88
N LEU A 166 -9.30 9.49 2.32
CA LEU A 166 -8.26 10.35 1.75
C LEU A 166 -7.17 9.48 1.12
N PHE A 167 -6.69 9.89 -0.05
CA PHE A 167 -5.53 9.28 -0.69
C PHE A 167 -4.43 10.33 -0.91
N PHE A 168 -3.21 10.01 -0.51
CA PHE A 168 -2.03 10.82 -0.78
C PHE A 168 -1.10 10.02 -1.68
N ASP A 169 -0.86 10.52 -2.89
CA ASP A 169 -0.01 9.92 -3.90
C ASP A 169 1.25 10.77 -4.07
N LEU A 170 2.35 10.36 -3.45
CA LEU A 170 3.63 11.05 -3.54
C LEU A 170 4.41 10.44 -4.70
N GLY A 171 4.47 11.17 -5.83
CA GLY A 171 5.04 10.72 -7.11
C GLY A 171 4.00 10.10 -8.03
N CYS A 172 2.93 10.85 -8.34
CA CYS A 172 1.74 10.32 -9.02
C CYS A 172 1.89 10.17 -10.53
N SER A 173 2.88 10.82 -11.17
CA SER A 173 3.02 10.93 -12.62
C SER A 173 1.75 11.48 -13.32
N ILE A 174 1.33 10.87 -14.43
CA ILE A 174 0.13 11.23 -15.21
C ILE A 174 -1.04 10.31 -14.88
N PHE A 175 -2.28 10.76 -15.03
CA PHE A 175 -3.41 9.82 -15.09
C PHE A 175 -3.53 9.29 -16.51
N ASP A 176 -3.03 8.09 -16.80
CA ASP A 176 -3.19 7.42 -18.09
C ASP A 176 -3.99 6.12 -17.89
N ASP A 177 -5.26 6.15 -18.28
CA ASP A 177 -6.15 4.98 -18.29
C ASP A 177 -6.26 4.35 -19.69
N GLY A 178 -5.45 4.81 -20.65
CA GLY A 178 -5.45 4.35 -22.04
C GLY A 178 -5.04 2.89 -22.20
N ASN A 179 -4.40 2.30 -21.17
CA ASN A 179 -4.22 0.87 -21.05
C ASN A 179 -5.24 0.32 -20.05
N PRO A 180 -6.06 -0.69 -20.44
CA PRO A 180 -7.00 -1.29 -19.51
C PRO A 180 -6.21 -1.89 -18.34
N LEU A 181 -6.38 -1.27 -17.16
CA LEU A 181 -5.77 -1.76 -15.95
C LEU A 181 -6.29 -3.18 -15.67
N ASP A 182 -5.40 -4.16 -15.84
CA ASP A 182 -5.70 -5.55 -15.53
C ASP A 182 -5.28 -5.87 -14.10
N LEU A 183 -6.18 -5.56 -13.17
CA LEU A 183 -6.02 -5.94 -11.77
C LEU A 183 -6.12 -7.46 -11.55
N ALA A 184 -6.66 -8.22 -12.53
CA ALA A 184 -6.79 -9.67 -12.41
C ALA A 184 -5.46 -10.39 -12.65
N SER A 185 -4.63 -9.92 -13.58
CA SER A 185 -3.24 -10.38 -13.69
C SER A 185 -2.33 -9.82 -12.59
N GLY A 186 -2.80 -8.79 -11.88
CA GLY A 186 -2.06 -8.13 -10.82
C GLY A 186 -0.94 -7.24 -11.33
N SER A 187 -0.99 -6.78 -12.58
CA SER A 187 0.02 -5.85 -13.09
C SER A 187 0.00 -4.53 -12.32
N GLY A 188 1.10 -4.23 -11.64
CA GLY A 188 1.37 -2.92 -11.07
C GLY A 188 1.97 -1.93 -12.08
N PHE A 189 2.16 -2.35 -13.34
CA PHE A 189 2.62 -1.44 -14.38
C PHE A 189 1.56 -0.39 -14.70
N GLY A 190 1.97 0.87 -14.67
CA GLY A 190 1.15 2.01 -15.05
C GLY A 190 1.15 3.08 -13.97
N PRO A 191 0.42 4.18 -14.19
CA PRO A 191 0.39 5.25 -13.22
C PRO A 191 -0.37 4.85 -11.95
N SER A 192 0.10 5.33 -10.80
CA SER A 192 -0.46 4.98 -9.48
C SER A 192 -1.92 5.40 -9.32
N LEU A 193 -2.30 6.59 -9.79
CA LEU A 193 -3.67 7.10 -9.63
C LEU A 193 -4.77 6.17 -10.17
N PRO A 194 -4.76 5.71 -11.44
CA PRO A 194 -5.74 4.73 -11.92
C PRO A 194 -5.63 3.38 -11.22
N ILE A 195 -4.44 2.96 -10.77
CA ILE A 195 -4.25 1.72 -10.01
C ILE A 195 -4.97 1.78 -8.67
N PHE A 196 -4.62 2.75 -7.82
CA PHE A 196 -5.16 2.84 -6.46
C PHE A 196 -6.65 3.15 -6.45
N THR A 197 -7.11 4.04 -7.32
CA THR A 197 -8.55 4.36 -7.39
C THR A 197 -9.38 3.12 -7.73
N LYS A 198 -8.96 2.31 -8.70
CA LYS A 198 -9.66 1.05 -9.05
C LYS A 198 -9.54 -0.01 -7.96
N LEU A 199 -8.35 -0.17 -7.35
CA LEU A 199 -8.12 -1.13 -6.26
C LEU A 199 -9.04 -0.88 -5.05
N TYR A 200 -9.22 0.39 -4.67
CA TYR A 200 -10.06 0.78 -3.55
C TYR A 200 -11.56 0.84 -3.92
N GLU A 201 -11.91 1.24 -5.14
CA GLU A 201 -13.31 1.16 -5.64
C GLU A 201 -13.84 -0.28 -5.59
N GLN A 202 -13.01 -1.27 -5.97
CA GLN A 202 -13.30 -2.71 -5.82
C GLN A 202 -13.44 -3.18 -4.38
N ARG A 203 -13.14 -2.35 -3.39
CA ARG A 203 -13.20 -2.66 -1.96
C ARG A 203 -14.15 -1.71 -1.21
N CYS A 204 -15.05 -1.09 -1.96
CA CYS A 204 -16.08 -0.20 -1.45
C CYS A 204 -15.50 1.00 -0.68
N ILE A 205 -14.32 1.46 -1.10
CA ILE A 205 -13.66 2.65 -0.61
C ILE A 205 -13.56 3.61 -1.79
N ASP A 206 -14.42 4.63 -1.82
CA ASP A 206 -14.35 5.73 -2.76
C ASP A 206 -13.71 6.93 -2.06
N PHE A 207 -12.61 7.45 -2.62
CA PHE A 207 -11.89 8.58 -2.02
C PHE A 207 -12.70 9.86 -2.13
N ASP A 208 -12.80 10.63 -1.05
CA ASP A 208 -13.40 11.96 -1.01
C ASP A 208 -12.42 13.03 -1.50
N ALA A 209 -11.13 12.84 -1.24
CA ALA A 209 -10.06 13.71 -1.73
C ALA A 209 -8.81 12.90 -2.06
N ILE A 210 -8.11 13.31 -3.11
CA ILE A 210 -6.85 12.74 -3.58
C ILE A 210 -5.84 13.88 -3.69
N TYR A 211 -4.71 13.76 -2.99
CA TYR A 211 -3.61 14.71 -3.04
C TYR A 211 -2.46 14.08 -3.81
N ALA A 212 -2.23 14.57 -5.03
CA ALA A 212 -1.33 13.96 -5.99
C ALA A 212 -0.12 14.88 -6.21
N TRP A 213 1.07 14.40 -5.83
CA TRP A 213 2.33 15.13 -5.94
C TRP A 213 3.16 14.65 -7.12
N GLU A 214 3.72 15.58 -7.87
CA GLU A 214 4.66 15.27 -8.95
C GLU A 214 5.77 16.32 -8.99
N ALA A 215 7.03 15.88 -8.89
CA ALA A 215 8.20 16.74 -8.89
C ALA A 215 8.56 17.22 -10.30
N LYS A 216 8.35 16.40 -11.31
CA LYS A 216 8.57 16.74 -12.72
C LYS A 216 7.55 17.79 -13.15
N ALA A 217 7.99 18.93 -13.65
CA ALA A 217 7.08 19.93 -14.21
C ALA A 217 6.26 19.32 -15.36
N LEU A 218 4.94 19.34 -15.22
CA LEU A 218 3.95 18.89 -16.19
C LEU A 218 3.07 20.06 -16.62
N ASP A 219 2.58 20.03 -17.86
CA ASP A 219 1.59 21.01 -18.30
C ASP A 219 0.25 20.75 -17.60
N GLY A 220 -0.16 21.67 -16.73
CA GLY A 220 -1.37 21.54 -15.92
C GLY A 220 -2.62 21.24 -16.76
N PRO A 221 -2.98 22.06 -17.77
CA PRO A 221 -4.14 21.79 -18.63
C PRO A 221 -4.11 20.39 -19.27
N THR A 222 -2.97 19.96 -19.80
CA THR A 222 -2.79 18.63 -20.35
C THR A 222 -3.01 17.55 -19.30
N TRP A 223 -2.40 17.69 -18.12
CA TRP A 223 -2.55 16.73 -17.01
C TRP A 223 -4.00 16.62 -16.53
N TRP A 224 -4.68 17.75 -16.30
CA TRP A 224 -6.09 17.78 -15.91
C TRP A 224 -7.02 17.21 -16.99
N SER A 225 -6.63 17.30 -18.27
CA SER A 225 -7.43 16.77 -19.37
C SER A 225 -7.54 15.24 -19.32
N THR A 226 -6.55 14.54 -18.78
CA THR A 226 -6.53 13.08 -18.71
C THR A 226 -7.39 12.51 -17.58
N LEU A 227 -7.76 13.34 -16.59
CA LEU A 227 -8.60 12.91 -15.49
C LEU A 227 -10.08 12.77 -15.90
N PRO A 228 -10.74 11.65 -15.55
CA PRO A 228 -12.18 11.49 -15.65
C PRO A 228 -12.91 12.60 -14.90
N LEU A 229 -14.01 13.09 -15.46
CA LEU A 229 -14.76 14.22 -14.89
C LEU A 229 -15.15 13.99 -13.42
N LYS A 230 -15.54 12.75 -13.05
CA LYS A 230 -15.90 12.37 -11.68
C LYS A 230 -14.76 12.52 -10.67
N MET A 231 -13.51 12.46 -11.12
CA MET A 231 -12.33 12.56 -10.25
C MET A 231 -11.86 14.01 -10.09
N ARG A 232 -12.12 14.88 -11.07
CA ARG A 232 -11.61 16.26 -11.05
C ARG A 232 -12.03 17.04 -9.82
N SER A 233 -13.26 16.82 -9.32
CA SER A 233 -13.76 17.49 -8.11
C SER A 233 -13.14 16.98 -6.80
N LYS A 234 -12.45 15.84 -6.84
CA LYS A 234 -11.81 15.20 -5.68
C LYS A 234 -10.29 15.39 -5.69
N MET A 235 -9.73 15.86 -6.80
CA MET A 235 -8.29 15.89 -7.02
C MET A 235 -7.67 17.21 -6.56
N HIS A 236 -6.53 17.10 -5.90
CA HIS A 236 -5.64 18.19 -5.52
C HIS A 236 -4.26 17.90 -6.11
N PHE A 237 -3.97 18.47 -7.28
CA PHE A 237 -2.69 18.27 -7.96
C PHE A 237 -1.65 19.29 -7.49
N ILE A 238 -0.49 18.80 -7.05
CA ILE A 238 0.60 19.60 -6.52
C ILE A 238 1.85 19.28 -7.35
N ASN A 239 2.09 20.09 -8.38
CA ASN A 239 3.21 19.89 -9.30
C ASN A 239 4.48 20.58 -8.83
N ARG A 240 4.92 20.22 -7.63
CA ARG A 240 6.16 20.66 -7.01
C ARG A 240 6.77 19.47 -6.26
N PRO A 241 8.10 19.43 -6.07
CA PRO A 241 8.71 18.35 -5.31
C PRO A 241 8.23 18.38 -3.85
N VAL A 242 8.06 17.19 -3.25
CA VAL A 242 7.85 17.10 -1.80
C VAL A 242 9.10 17.61 -1.11
N SER A 243 8.92 18.46 -0.10
CA SER A 243 10.00 19.09 0.65
C SER A 243 9.73 18.96 2.13
N GLU A 244 10.48 18.09 2.81
CA GLU A 244 10.45 17.99 4.27
C GLU A 244 11.67 18.69 4.87
N LEU A 245 11.45 19.46 5.94
CA LEU A 245 12.55 20.17 6.60
C LEU A 245 13.22 19.23 7.62
N PRO A 246 14.55 19.03 7.53
CA PRO A 246 15.27 18.28 8.55
C PRO A 246 15.30 19.07 9.87
N ASN A 247 15.28 18.35 10.99
CA ASN A 247 15.57 18.92 12.31
C ASN A 247 16.90 19.69 12.26
N PRO A 248 17.00 20.87 12.92
CA PRO A 248 18.25 21.63 12.96
C PRO A 248 19.44 20.84 13.52
N ASP A 249 19.20 19.82 14.34
CA ASP A 249 20.20 18.94 14.93
C ASP A 249 20.47 17.64 14.13
N GLY A 250 19.82 17.47 12.98
CA GLY A 250 19.94 16.28 12.13
C GLY A 250 19.27 15.02 12.69
N SER A 251 18.50 15.11 13.78
CA SER A 251 17.85 13.96 14.43
C SER A 251 16.63 13.39 13.69
N GLY A 252 16.20 14.00 12.58
CA GLY A 252 14.98 13.63 11.89
C GLY A 252 14.37 14.81 11.13
N LEU A 253 13.03 14.87 11.07
CA LEU A 253 12.28 15.98 10.45
C LEU A 253 11.69 16.92 11.51
N THR A 254 11.61 18.21 11.21
CA THR A 254 11.08 19.23 12.14
C THR A 254 9.61 19.01 12.44
N GLN A 255 9.23 18.93 13.72
CA GLN A 255 7.82 19.05 14.13
C GLN A 255 7.19 20.42 13.79
N LYS A 256 8.02 21.40 13.38
CA LYS A 256 7.58 22.74 13.00
C LYS A 256 7.35 22.81 11.48
N TRP A 257 6.31 22.11 11.05
CA TRP A 257 5.84 22.06 9.65
C TRP A 257 5.23 23.39 9.17
N ALA A 258 4.94 24.30 10.10
CA ALA A 258 4.26 25.56 9.85
C ALA A 258 5.03 26.45 8.85
N GLY A 259 4.40 26.75 7.72
CA GLY A 259 4.92 27.64 6.69
C GLY A 259 5.62 26.96 5.52
N ASN A 260 5.87 25.63 5.58
CA ASN A 260 6.34 24.90 4.42
C ASN A 260 5.16 24.37 3.61
N VAL A 261 4.79 25.12 2.57
CA VAL A 261 3.67 24.79 1.66
C VAL A 261 3.91 23.54 0.81
N ASP A 262 5.13 22.99 0.83
CA ASP A 262 5.55 21.79 0.08
C ASP A 262 5.82 20.58 1.00
N SER A 263 5.54 20.71 2.30
CA SER A 263 5.62 19.59 3.26
C SER A 263 4.34 18.75 3.18
N PHE A 264 4.53 17.48 2.83
CA PHE A 264 3.46 16.50 2.86
C PHE A 264 3.00 16.24 4.31
N LEU A 265 3.94 16.15 5.25
CA LEU A 265 3.61 15.91 6.66
C LEU A 265 2.83 17.08 7.28
N ALA A 266 3.09 18.32 6.86
CA ALA A 266 2.27 19.48 7.21
C ALA A 266 0.83 19.29 6.73
N LEU A 267 0.66 18.98 5.45
CA LEU A 267 -0.66 18.83 4.84
C LEU A 267 -1.43 17.66 5.45
N LEU A 268 -0.77 16.53 5.70
CA LEU A 268 -1.36 15.36 6.35
C LEU A 268 -1.95 15.75 7.72
N ASN A 269 -1.16 16.44 8.55
CA ASN A 269 -1.57 16.84 9.89
C ASN A 269 -2.68 17.92 9.89
N GLU A 270 -2.72 18.79 8.88
CA GLU A 270 -3.78 19.80 8.74
C GLU A 270 -5.09 19.21 8.17
N THR A 271 -4.96 18.25 7.26
CA THR A 271 -6.08 17.74 6.47
C THR A 271 -6.77 16.55 7.13
N ALA A 272 -5.99 15.55 7.58
CA ALA A 272 -6.51 14.29 8.08
C ALA A 272 -6.95 14.38 9.54
N ARG A 273 -7.92 13.56 9.91
CA ARG A 273 -8.39 13.36 11.27
C ARG A 273 -8.26 11.88 11.62
N PRO A 274 -8.09 11.51 12.90
CA PRO A 274 -8.07 10.10 13.31
C PRO A 274 -9.35 9.31 13.00
N SER A 275 -10.41 9.99 12.57
CA SER A 275 -11.67 9.38 12.15
C SER A 275 -11.74 9.14 10.64
N ASP A 276 -10.86 9.73 9.84
CA ASP A 276 -10.81 9.50 8.39
C ASP A 276 -10.12 8.17 8.10
N PHE A 277 -10.41 7.57 6.94
CA PHE A 277 -9.56 6.52 6.37
C PHE A 277 -8.48 7.18 5.51
N VAL A 278 -7.21 6.87 5.75
CA VAL A 278 -6.09 7.48 5.01
C VAL A 278 -5.17 6.43 4.42
N ALA A 279 -5.07 6.44 3.10
CA ALA A 279 -4.11 5.66 2.32
C ALA A 279 -3.01 6.57 1.76
N ILE A 280 -1.76 6.12 1.78
CA ILE A 280 -0.61 6.85 1.25
C ILE A 280 0.21 5.96 0.34
N LYS A 281 0.58 6.44 -0.85
CA LYS A 281 1.65 5.87 -1.67
C LYS A 281 2.88 6.78 -1.60
N VAL A 282 4.03 6.19 -1.31
CA VAL A 282 5.33 6.87 -1.23
C VAL A 282 6.28 6.22 -2.23
N ASP A 283 6.50 6.88 -3.36
CA ASP A 283 7.47 6.51 -4.39
C ASP A 283 7.70 7.77 -5.23
N ILE A 284 8.77 8.50 -4.89
CA ILE A 284 9.04 9.84 -5.40
C ILE A 284 10.27 9.77 -6.31
N GLU A 285 10.05 9.73 -7.61
CA GLU A 285 11.16 9.68 -8.56
C GLU A 285 11.98 10.99 -8.59
N GLY A 286 13.25 10.86 -8.99
CA GLY A 286 14.08 12.00 -9.41
C GLY A 286 14.71 12.83 -8.29
N GLN A 287 14.54 12.44 -7.03
CA GLN A 287 15.20 13.08 -5.88
C GLN A 287 16.26 12.15 -5.28
N ALA A 288 17.53 12.34 -5.66
CA ALA A 288 18.61 11.50 -5.15
C ALA A 288 18.75 11.62 -3.62
N GLY A 289 18.43 10.53 -2.90
CA GLY A 289 18.32 10.54 -1.44
C GLY A 289 17.10 11.33 -0.94
N GLY A 290 15.99 11.22 -1.68
CA GLY A 290 14.75 11.95 -1.50
C GLY A 290 14.08 11.79 -0.13
N PRO A 291 12.95 12.48 0.08
CA PRO A 291 12.31 12.58 1.38
C PRO A 291 11.53 11.32 1.78
N GLU A 292 11.43 10.29 0.93
CA GLU A 292 10.57 9.12 1.17
C GLU A 292 10.88 8.43 2.49
N LEU A 293 12.14 8.08 2.71
CA LEU A 293 12.55 7.35 3.92
C LEU A 293 12.39 8.22 5.19
N PRO A 294 12.81 9.50 5.21
CA PRO A 294 12.46 10.43 6.29
C PRO A 294 10.96 10.54 6.57
N ILE A 295 10.11 10.62 5.54
CA ILE A 295 8.64 10.70 5.67
C ILE A 295 8.11 9.46 6.38
N VAL A 296 8.46 8.27 5.86
CA VAL A 296 7.93 7.01 6.39
C VAL A 296 8.43 6.75 7.82
N ARG A 297 9.68 7.11 8.13
CA ARG A 297 10.22 7.05 9.49
C ARG A 297 9.48 7.99 10.43
N ALA A 298 9.24 9.24 10.02
CA ALA A 298 8.49 10.20 10.83
C ALA A 298 7.07 9.67 11.14
N ILE A 299 6.37 9.12 10.15
CA ILE A 299 5.07 8.48 10.38
C ILE A 299 5.21 7.31 11.36
N ALA A 300 6.21 6.44 11.21
CA ALA A 300 6.40 5.29 12.11
C ALA A 300 6.77 5.68 13.55
N GLU A 301 7.31 6.88 13.78
CA GLU A 301 7.92 7.31 15.05
C GLU A 301 7.08 8.30 15.83
N GLN A 302 6.26 9.10 15.14
CA GLN A 302 5.50 10.19 15.73
C GLN A 302 4.04 9.77 15.95
N PRO A 303 3.58 9.58 17.20
CA PRO A 303 2.21 9.18 17.51
C PRO A 303 1.14 10.12 16.93
N GLU A 304 1.47 11.40 16.80
CA GLU A 304 0.60 12.42 16.21
C GLU A 304 0.33 12.17 14.72
N LEU A 305 1.29 11.57 14.00
CA LEU A 305 1.19 11.21 12.58
C LEU A 305 0.68 9.79 12.38
N ASN A 306 1.16 8.80 13.12
CA ASN A 306 0.75 7.40 12.90
C ASN A 306 -0.75 7.17 13.08
N ARG A 307 -1.40 7.92 13.98
CA ARG A 307 -2.84 7.86 14.21
C ARG A 307 -3.69 8.43 13.07
N LEU A 308 -3.06 9.11 12.10
CA LEU A 308 -3.71 9.73 10.95
C LEU A 308 -3.62 8.86 9.69
N VAL A 309 -2.94 7.71 9.77
CA VAL A 309 -2.66 6.86 8.62
C VAL A 309 -3.17 5.46 8.89
N ASP A 310 -3.93 4.91 7.95
CA ASP A 310 -4.43 3.53 8.03
C ASP A 310 -3.62 2.58 7.16
N GLU A 311 -3.17 3.04 5.99
CA GLU A 311 -2.53 2.18 4.99
C GLU A 311 -1.41 2.93 4.24
N ILE A 312 -0.25 2.28 4.06
CA ILE A 312 0.91 2.83 3.36
C ILE A 312 1.43 1.83 2.33
N PHE A 313 1.70 2.30 1.12
CA PHE A 313 2.44 1.63 0.08
C PHE A 313 3.77 2.36 -0.10
N PHE A 314 4.89 1.67 0.17
CA PHE A 314 6.20 2.29 0.15
C PHE A 314 7.16 1.53 -0.76
N GLU A 315 7.68 2.19 -1.80
CA GLU A 315 8.78 1.65 -2.60
C GLU A 315 10.07 1.84 -1.83
N TYR A 316 10.30 0.92 -0.89
CA TYR A 316 11.56 0.91 -0.18
C TYR A 316 12.63 0.40 -1.16
N HIS A 317 13.47 1.31 -1.67
CA HIS A 317 14.72 0.93 -2.32
C HIS A 317 15.73 0.49 -1.26
N TYR A 318 16.47 -0.59 -1.47
CA TYR A 318 17.49 -1.05 -0.50
C TYR A 318 18.55 -1.91 -1.16
N TYR A 319 19.62 -2.18 -0.43
CA TYR A 319 20.61 -3.18 -0.84
C TYR A 319 20.38 -4.51 -0.13
N PHE A 320 20.54 -5.60 -0.85
CA PHE A 320 20.62 -6.93 -0.28
C PHE A 320 21.83 -7.65 -0.85
N ASP A 321 22.69 -8.21 -0.01
CA ASP A 321 23.82 -9.07 -0.41
C ASP A 321 24.74 -8.43 -1.48
N GLY A 322 24.87 -7.10 -1.45
CA GLY A 322 25.66 -6.33 -2.43
C GLY A 322 24.94 -6.03 -3.75
N ILE A 323 23.68 -6.43 -3.91
CA ILE A 323 22.81 -6.13 -5.04
C ILE A 323 21.99 -4.88 -4.73
N ASP A 324 21.94 -3.97 -5.69
CA ASP A 324 21.11 -2.77 -5.66
C ASP A 324 19.68 -3.08 -6.11
N PHE A 325 18.71 -2.69 -5.28
CA PHE A 325 17.30 -2.85 -5.52
C PHE A 325 16.59 -1.49 -5.52
N GLY A 326 16.84 -0.71 -6.57
CA GLY A 326 16.09 0.51 -6.89
C GLY A 326 16.82 1.85 -6.67
N TRP A 327 17.88 1.91 -5.85
CA TRP A 327 18.58 3.19 -5.57
C TRP A 327 19.55 3.63 -6.66
N GLY A 328 19.83 2.76 -7.64
CA GLY A 328 20.92 2.94 -8.58
C GLY A 328 22.29 2.78 -7.91
N ALA A 329 23.36 3.13 -8.63
CA ALA A 329 24.74 3.08 -8.13
C ALA A 329 25.04 4.09 -6.99
N ASN A 330 24.04 4.56 -6.25
CA ASN A 330 24.16 5.50 -5.16
C ASN A 330 24.81 4.83 -3.92
N LYS A 331 26.13 4.75 -3.95
CA LYS A 331 26.98 4.21 -2.87
C LYS A 331 26.76 4.87 -1.50
N LYS A 332 26.09 6.03 -1.43
CA LYS A 332 25.74 6.70 -0.17
C LYS A 332 24.64 5.93 0.57
N ALA A 333 23.62 5.42 -0.13
CA ALA A 333 22.54 4.63 0.46
C ALA A 333 23.06 3.31 1.08
N MET A 334 24.06 2.66 0.46
CA MET A 334 24.75 1.49 1.06
C MET A 334 25.40 1.82 2.41
N LYS A 335 25.95 3.03 2.57
CA LYS A 335 26.70 3.44 3.77
C LYS A 335 25.78 3.85 4.92
N GLU A 336 24.54 4.21 4.64
CA GLU A 336 23.57 4.73 5.61
C GLU A 336 22.71 3.64 6.26
N GLY A 337 23.05 2.37 6.06
CA GLY A 337 22.30 1.25 6.64
C GLY A 337 20.97 0.94 5.94
N ASN A 338 20.78 1.42 4.71
CA ASN A 338 19.59 1.13 3.90
C ASN A 338 19.70 -0.27 3.27
N ASN A 339 19.56 -1.28 4.12
CA ASN A 339 19.56 -2.70 3.75
C ASN A 339 18.18 -3.34 3.98
N VAL A 340 18.04 -4.59 3.55
CA VAL A 340 16.80 -5.34 3.71
C VAL A 340 16.34 -5.46 5.18
N ASP A 341 17.25 -5.58 6.15
CA ASP A 341 16.89 -5.64 7.56
C ASP A 341 16.23 -4.33 8.04
N ALA A 342 16.79 -3.19 7.64
CA ALA A 342 16.23 -1.88 7.94
C ALA A 342 14.84 -1.70 7.29
N ALA A 343 14.67 -2.20 6.06
CA ALA A 343 13.39 -2.16 5.37
C ALA A 343 12.32 -2.99 6.10
N LEU A 344 12.62 -4.26 6.41
CA LEU A 344 11.71 -5.14 7.14
C LEU A 344 11.38 -4.60 8.53
N ALA A 345 12.36 -4.06 9.24
CA ALA A 345 12.16 -3.45 10.56
C ALA A 345 11.24 -2.22 10.50
N LEU A 346 11.42 -1.35 9.49
CA LEU A 346 10.57 -0.17 9.33
C LEU A 346 9.12 -0.56 9.01
N MET A 347 8.92 -1.47 8.05
CA MET A 347 7.58 -1.97 7.71
C MET A 347 6.92 -2.64 8.91
N HIS A 348 7.66 -3.42 9.70
CA HIS A 348 7.12 -4.04 10.91
C HIS A 348 6.74 -3.01 11.98
N LYS A 349 7.56 -1.96 12.14
CA LYS A 349 7.27 -0.85 13.06
C LYS A 349 5.97 -0.13 12.69
N LEU A 350 5.71 0.11 11.40
CA LEU A 350 4.42 0.65 10.92
C LEU A 350 3.25 -0.25 11.31
N ARG A 351 3.37 -1.57 11.08
CA ARG A 351 2.32 -2.53 11.47
C ARG A 351 2.08 -2.57 12.97
N LEU A 352 3.13 -2.52 13.78
CA LEU A 352 2.99 -2.41 15.24
C LEU A 352 2.26 -1.12 15.67
N ALA A 353 2.45 -0.03 14.93
CA ALA A 353 1.74 1.23 15.13
C ALA A 353 0.26 1.20 14.67
N GLY A 354 -0.19 0.11 14.04
CA GLY A 354 -1.57 -0.05 13.54
C GLY A 354 -1.76 0.31 12.08
N ILE A 355 -0.68 0.61 11.35
CA ILE A 355 -0.70 0.98 9.93
C ILE A 355 -0.54 -0.27 9.08
N ARG A 356 -1.43 -0.48 8.11
CA ARG A 356 -1.32 -1.52 7.10
C ARG A 356 -0.21 -1.14 6.11
N SER A 357 1.00 -1.65 6.30
CA SER A 357 2.14 -1.31 5.45
C SER A 357 2.41 -2.38 4.39
N HIS A 358 2.55 -1.94 3.15
CA HIS A 358 2.79 -2.74 1.95
C HIS A 358 4.06 -2.28 1.26
N PHE A 359 4.91 -3.21 0.83
CA PHE A 359 5.96 -2.85 -0.11
C PHE A 359 5.34 -2.52 -1.47
N TRP A 360 5.75 -1.39 -2.05
CA TRP A 360 5.39 -0.99 -3.40
C TRP A 360 6.50 -1.42 -4.39
N ILE A 361 6.10 -1.49 -5.67
CA ILE A 361 6.86 -2.05 -6.79
C ILE A 361 8.12 -1.25 -7.11
#